data_AF-A0A7C4FR39-F1
#
_entry.id   AF-A0A7C4FR39-F1
#
_cell.length_a   1.000
_cell.length_b   1.000
_cell.length_c   1.000
_cell.angle_alpha   90.00
_cell.angle_beta   90.00
_cell.angle_gamma   90.00
#
_symmetry.space_group_name_H-M   'P 1'
#
loop_
_entity.id
_entity.type
_entity.pdbx_description
1 polymer ?
#
loop_
_entity_poly.entity_id
_entity_poly.type
_entity_poly.pdbx_seq_one_letter_code
_entity_poly.pdbx_strand_id
1 'polypeptide(L)'
;MKFKKEKDLRLFVKRFLKERLKGLPDEKPFEVYVESLKPPIVKIFSPFYSEGNLLRAHEVDLILLELYNLGILVKLYYEDDLGEGEVNALACPCAD
;
A
#
# COMPACT_ATOMS: atom_id res chain seq x y z
N MET A 1 -19.31 1.53 -0.53
CA MET A 1 -18.61 2.55 0.30
C MET A 1 -18.43 3.82 -0.53
N LYS A 2 -18.68 5.04 -0.01
CA LYS A 2 -18.48 6.29 -0.77
C LYS A 2 -17.57 7.23 0.00
N PHE A 3 -16.27 7.19 -0.27
CA PHE A 3 -15.31 8.16 0.24
C PHE A 3 -15.51 9.49 -0.49
N LYS A 4 -15.74 10.58 0.26
CA LYS A 4 -15.94 11.92 -0.30
C LYS A 4 -14.63 12.70 -0.40
N LYS A 5 -13.67 12.40 0.48
CA LYS A 5 -12.36 13.06 0.53
C LYS A 5 -11.25 12.02 0.54
N GLU A 6 -10.12 12.43 -0.02
CA GLU A 6 -8.89 11.65 -0.07
C GLU A 6 -8.38 11.31 1.34
N LYS A 7 -8.46 12.29 2.24
CA LYS A 7 -8.11 12.13 3.66
C LYS A 7 -8.92 11.02 4.33
N ASP A 8 -10.19 10.84 3.98
CA ASP A 8 -11.07 9.87 4.63
C ASP A 8 -10.69 8.45 4.20
N LEU A 9 -10.42 8.24 2.91
CA LEU A 9 -9.93 6.96 2.38
C LEU A 9 -8.57 6.60 2.97
N ARG A 10 -7.63 7.55 2.96
CA ARG A 10 -6.29 7.36 3.56
C ARG A 10 -6.38 7.01 5.04
N LEU A 11 -7.19 7.73 5.81
CA LEU A 11 -7.35 7.49 7.24
C LEU A 11 -8.01 6.14 7.52
N PHE A 12 -9.01 5.77 6.72
CA PHE A 12 -9.65 4.46 6.80
C PHE A 12 -8.63 3.35 6.59
N VAL A 13 -7.87 3.38 5.50
CA VAL A 13 -6.86 2.35 5.18
C VAL A 13 -5.77 2.32 6.26
N LYS A 14 -5.26 3.46 6.73
CA LYS A 14 -4.27 3.50 7.82
C LYS A 14 -4.78 2.85 9.11
N ARG A 15 -6.03 3.12 9.51
CA ARG A 15 -6.64 2.50 10.69
C ARG A 15 -6.86 1.00 10.48
N PHE A 16 -7.33 0.61 9.31
CA PHE A 16 -7.55 -0.78 8.93
C PHE A 16 -6.26 -1.59 9.03
N LEU A 17 -5.17 -1.10 8.43
CA LEU A 17 -3.85 -1.73 8.54
C LEU A 17 -3.40 -1.84 10.01
N LYS A 18 -3.53 -0.76 10.79
CA LYS A 18 -3.13 -0.77 12.21
C LYS A 18 -3.92 -1.78 13.06
N GLU A 19 -5.21 -1.94 12.78
CA GLU A 19 -6.07 -2.89 13.50
C GLU A 19 -5.80 -4.34 13.13
N ARG A 20 -5.51 -4.60 11.84
CA ARG A 20 -5.23 -5.95 11.32
C ARG A 20 -3.79 -6.40 11.58
N LEU A 21 -2.84 -5.47 11.55
CA LEU A 21 -1.42 -5.73 11.76
C LEU A 21 -0.99 -5.43 13.20
N LYS A 22 -1.75 -5.91 14.18
CA LYS A 22 -1.33 -5.84 15.59
C LYS A 22 -0.06 -6.67 15.77
N GLY A 23 1.01 -6.06 16.29
CA GLY A 23 2.31 -6.71 16.47
C GLY A 23 3.32 -6.47 15.34
N LEU A 24 3.07 -5.48 14.49
CA LEU A 24 4.09 -4.92 13.61
C LEU A 24 5.04 -4.02 14.44
N PRO A 25 6.38 -4.08 14.27
CA PRO A 25 7.28 -3.17 14.96
C PRO A 25 6.96 -1.71 14.61
N ASP A 26 6.85 -0.85 15.63
CA ASP A 26 6.55 0.59 15.48
C ASP A 26 7.66 1.38 14.75
N GLU A 27 8.81 0.75 14.51
CA GLU A 27 10.02 1.40 13.98
C GLU A 27 9.88 1.87 12.53
N LYS A 28 9.01 1.25 11.73
CA LYS A 28 8.67 1.74 10.38
C LYS A 28 7.17 1.53 10.09
N PRO A 29 6.38 2.60 9.91
CA PRO A 29 4.96 2.48 9.57
C PRO A 29 4.75 2.22 8.07
N PHE A 30 3.63 1.60 7.72
CA PHE A 30 3.16 1.59 6.33
C PHE A 30 2.80 3.00 5.86
N GLU A 31 3.27 3.37 4.68
CA GLU A 31 2.84 4.61 4.03
C GLU A 31 1.65 4.35 3.11
N VAL A 32 0.69 5.27 3.11
CA VAL A 32 -0.56 5.12 2.36
C VAL A 32 -0.83 6.39 1.58
N TYR A 33 -0.90 6.25 0.26
CA TYR A 33 -1.22 7.30 -0.69
C TYR A 33 -2.49 6.93 -1.44
N VAL A 34 -3.33 7.90 -1.71
CA VAL A 34 -4.55 7.67 -2.50
C VAL A 34 -4.24 8.06 -3.93
N GLU A 35 -4.44 7.14 -4.85
CA GLU A 35 -4.28 7.38 -6.28
C GLU A 35 -5.60 7.84 -6.91
N SER A 36 -6.73 7.28 -6.46
CA SER A 36 -8.06 7.67 -6.93
C SER A 36 -9.13 7.44 -5.87
N LEU A 37 -10.21 8.22 -5.94
CA LEU A 37 -11.40 8.06 -5.09
C LEU A 37 -12.56 7.36 -5.82
N LYS A 38 -12.55 7.35 -7.15
CA LYS A 38 -13.59 6.76 -7.99
C LYS A 38 -12.97 6.18 -9.26
N PRO A 39 -12.67 4.86 -9.31
CA PRO A 39 -12.78 3.90 -8.21
C PRO A 39 -11.77 4.19 -7.06
N PRO A 40 -12.01 3.73 -5.83
CA PRO A 40 -11.04 3.89 -4.74
C PRO A 40 -9.78 3.07 -5.03
N ILE A 41 -8.65 3.75 -5.23
CA ILE A 41 -7.34 3.14 -5.47
C ILE A 41 -6.34 3.74 -4.48
N VAL A 42 -5.60 2.91 -3.78
CA VAL A 42 -4.54 3.32 -2.85
C VAL A 42 -3.23 2.62 -3.15
N LYS A 43 -2.13 3.33 -2.95
CA LYS A 43 -0.78 2.78 -2.92
C LYS A 43 -0.37 2.60 -1.46
N ILE A 44 0.10 1.41 -1.14
CA ILE A 44 0.64 1.08 0.18
C ILE A 44 2.11 0.75 0.00
N PHE A 45 2.96 1.45 0.74
CA PHE A 45 4.38 1.14 0.80
C PHE A 45 4.65 0.38 2.09
N SER A 46 5.08 -0.86 1.94
CA SER A 46 5.45 -1.74 3.03
C SER A 46 6.89 -1.49 3.44
N PRO A 47 7.17 -1.38 4.75
CA PRO A 47 8.53 -1.25 5.26
C PRO A 47 9.25 -2.61 5.38
N PHE A 48 8.74 -3.65 4.72
CA PHE A 48 9.29 -4.99 4.76
C PHE A 48 9.77 -5.41 3.38
N TYR A 49 10.73 -6.32 3.37
CA TYR A 49 11.17 -7.04 2.18
C TYR A 49 10.16 -8.13 1.84
N SER A 50 9.83 -8.29 0.56
CA SER A 50 8.91 -9.32 0.08
C SER A 50 9.34 -10.74 0.47
N GLU A 51 10.66 -11.01 0.46
CA GLU A 51 11.25 -12.33 0.76
C GLU A 51 11.59 -12.54 2.24
N GLY A 52 11.54 -11.50 3.06
CA GLY A 52 12.07 -11.55 4.43
C GLY A 52 11.28 -12.47 5.37
N ASN A 53 10.00 -12.69 5.12
CA ASN A 53 9.14 -13.55 5.94
C ASN A 53 7.84 -13.94 5.19
N LEU A 54 7.79 -15.18 4.69
CA LEU A 54 6.64 -15.71 3.93
C LEU A 54 5.32 -15.70 4.72
N LEU A 55 5.36 -15.92 6.04
CA LEU A 55 4.16 -15.88 6.87
C LEU A 55 3.59 -14.45 6.92
N ARG A 56 4.46 -13.45 7.04
CA ARG A 56 4.06 -12.03 6.99
C ARG A 56 3.54 -11.62 5.61
N ALA A 57 4.17 -12.08 4.53
CA ALA A 57 3.68 -11.82 3.18
C ALA A 57 2.25 -12.35 3.02
N HIS A 58 1.99 -13.56 3.49
CA HIS A 58 0.64 -14.15 3.47
C HIS A 58 -0.38 -13.36 4.31
N GLU A 59 -0.01 -12.89 5.50
CA GLU A 59 -0.88 -12.02 6.32
C GLU A 59 -1.25 -10.73 5.57
N VAL A 60 -0.28 -10.13 4.87
CA VAL A 60 -0.51 -8.93 4.06
C VAL A 60 -1.46 -9.24 2.89
N ASP A 61 -1.29 -10.36 2.20
CA ASP A 61 -2.20 -10.77 1.12
C ASP A 61 -3.65 -10.90 1.57
N LEU A 62 -3.88 -11.49 2.75
CA LEU A 62 -5.23 -11.60 3.33
C LEU A 62 -5.83 -10.21 3.59
N ILE A 63 -5.03 -9.27 4.09
CA ILE A 63 -5.45 -7.88 4.33
C ILE A 63 -5.78 -7.16 3.02
N LEU A 64 -4.97 -7.36 1.98
CA LEU A 64 -5.23 -6.81 0.64
C LEU A 64 -6.53 -7.35 0.07
N LEU A 65 -6.79 -8.66 0.24
CA LEU A 65 -8.04 -9.29 -0.19
C LEU A 65 -9.25 -8.71 0.56
N GLU A 66 -9.13 -8.44 1.86
CA GLU A 66 -10.21 -7.76 2.60
C GLU A 66 -10.48 -6.35 2.07
N LEU A 67 -9.45 -5.56 1.77
CA LEU A 67 -9.61 -4.22 1.17
C LEU A 67 -10.26 -4.29 -0.21
N TYR A 68 -9.87 -5.28 -1.02
CA TYR A 68 -10.49 -5.54 -2.32
C TYR A 68 -11.98 -5.85 -2.19
N ASN A 69 -12.36 -6.71 -1.23
CA ASN A 69 -13.75 -7.06 -0.94
C ASN A 69 -14.57 -5.85 -0.45
N LEU A 70 -13.93 -4.84 0.15
CA LEU A 70 -14.55 -3.55 0.50
C LEU A 70 -14.69 -2.59 -0.70
N GLY A 71 -14.18 -2.98 -1.87
CA GLY A 71 -14.18 -2.19 -3.11
C GLY A 71 -13.04 -1.19 -3.19
N ILE A 72 -11.93 -1.43 -2.48
CA ILE A 72 -10.73 -0.60 -2.50
C ILE A 72 -9.63 -1.38 -3.20
N LEU A 73 -9.18 -0.87 -4.34
CA LEU A 73 -8.03 -1.42 -5.04
C LEU A 73 -6.75 -0.94 -4.36
N VAL A 74 -5.84 -1.88 -4.13
CA VAL A 74 -4.58 -1.60 -3.45
C VAL A 74 -3.42 -2.00 -4.36
N LYS A 75 -2.45 -1.09 -4.51
CA LYS A 75 -1.14 -1.37 -5.08
C LYS A 75 -0.15 -1.43 -3.93
N LEU A 76 0.40 -2.61 -3.66
CA LEU A 76 1.42 -2.80 -2.64
C LEU A 76 2.81 -2.66 -3.27
N TYR A 77 3.72 -1.99 -2.57
CA TYR A 77 5.14 -1.87 -2.93
C TYR A 77 5.94 -2.24 -1.70
N TYR A 78 6.86 -3.20 -1.81
CA TYR A 78 7.78 -3.57 -0.74
C TYR A 78 9.06 -2.72 -0.75
N GLU A 79 9.87 -2.81 0.30
CA GLU A 79 11.11 -2.02 0.43
C GLU A 79 12.12 -2.36 -0.69
N ASP A 80 12.16 -3.62 -1.13
CA ASP A 80 12.94 -4.10 -2.27
C ASP A 80 12.43 -3.59 -3.63
N ASP A 81 11.12 -3.36 -3.79
CA ASP A 81 10.56 -2.79 -5.02
C ASP A 81 10.99 -1.32 -5.21
N LEU A 82 11.28 -0.61 -4.11
CA LEU A 82 11.73 0.77 -4.12
C LEU A 82 13.21 0.90 -4.52
N GLY A 83 14.01 -0.12 -4.26
CA GLY A 83 15.45 -0.16 -4.53
C GLY A 83 15.83 -0.18 -6.02
N GLU A 84 14.92 -0.55 -6.92
CA GLU A 84 15.18 -0.55 -8.37
C GLU A 84 14.36 0.52 -9.14
N GLY A 85 13.35 1.13 -8.50
CA GLY A 85 12.43 2.08 -9.12
C GLY A 85 12.94 3.54 -9.20
N GLU A 86 13.86 3.95 -8.33
CA GLU A 86 14.40 5.32 -8.34
C GLU A 86 15.53 5.56 -9.37
N VAL A 87 15.95 4.54 -10.12
CA VAL A 87 16.95 4.72 -11.19
C VAL A 87 16.35 4.87 -12.58
N ASN A 88 15.06 4.54 -12.79
CA ASN A 88 14.47 4.54 -14.14
C ASN A 88 13.09 5.21 -14.29
N ALA A 89 12.40 5.60 -13.21
CA ALA A 89 11.11 6.32 -13.35
C ALA A 89 11.26 7.84 -13.54
N LEU A 90 12.47 8.39 -13.39
CA LEU A 90 12.79 9.82 -13.59
C LEU A 90 13.51 10.12 -14.91
N ALA A 91 13.74 9.13 -15.76
CA ALA A 91 14.45 9.28 -17.03
C ALA A 91 13.70 8.65 -18.22
N CYS A 92 12.43 8.98 -18.39
CA CYS A 92 11.80 8.93 -19.70
C CYS A 92 11.45 10.35 -20.14
N PRO A 93 12.41 11.15 -20.63
CA PRO A 93 12.04 12.22 -21.55
C PRO A 93 11.46 11.52 -22.79
N CYS A 94 10.26 11.93 -23.16
CA CYS A 94 9.57 11.48 -24.36
C CYS A 94 10.53 11.42 -25.55
N ALA A 95 10.49 10.32 -26.28
CA ALA A 95 11.11 10.22 -27.59
C ALA A 95 10.47 11.25 -28.53
N ASP A 96 11.28 12.12 -29.10
CA ASP A 96 11.00 12.80 -30.38
C ASP A 96 11.51 11.91 -31.53
#